data_AF-F9GEZ2-F1
#
_entry.id   AF-F9GEZ2-F1
#
_cell.length_a   1.000
_cell.length_b   1.000
_cell.length_c   1.000
_cell.angle_alpha   90.00
_cell.angle_beta   90.00
_cell.angle_gamma   90.00
#
_symmetry.space_group_name_H-M   'P 1'
#
loop_
_entity.id
_entity.type
_entity.pdbx_description
1 polymer ?
#
loop_
_entity_poly.entity_id
_entity_poly.type
_entity_poly.pdbx_seq_one_letter_code
_entity_poly.pdbx_strand_id
1 'polypeptide(L)'
;LCDPGSHLAVDEGMIRYTGRNKQVTYVPNKPIDTGLKVWIAAQLGLFMRWIWHQPGAKYGPVGIERKKPASQRGGRKGKGRSNQRRAPNEVDEVKEVIHVITEAGDKIMALNSTQSVVIALINLLPESTYHVFVDNLFSSPDLFRSLRQHGHGATGTARPNCGIYKGLADAKKADKAGKSGFQFNEIKVIPTADNQVNQIAWKDNALVLLLSTVFTGDE
;
A
#
# COMPACT_ATOMS: atom_id res chain seq x y z
N LEU A 1 12.53 -19.05 -18.55
CA LEU A 1 11.71 -17.87 -18.20
C LEU A 1 12.61 -16.65 -18.25
N CYS A 2 12.07 -15.46 -18.49
CA CYS A 2 12.83 -14.21 -18.50
C CYS A 2 13.23 -13.84 -17.07
N ASP A 3 14.50 -13.53 -16.84
CA ASP A 3 14.98 -12.99 -15.58
C ASP A 3 14.57 -11.52 -15.46
N PRO A 4 13.94 -11.09 -14.36
CA PRO A 4 13.64 -9.68 -14.15
C PRO A 4 14.92 -8.87 -14.04
N GLY A 5 14.85 -7.65 -14.55
CA GLY A 5 15.81 -6.60 -14.22
C GLY A 5 15.41 -5.91 -12.92
N SER A 6 16.09 -4.81 -12.61
CA SER A 6 15.93 -4.15 -11.32
C SER A 6 14.68 -3.27 -11.22
N HIS A 7 14.05 -2.84 -12.33
CA HIS A 7 12.93 -1.90 -12.29
C HIS A 7 11.59 -2.59 -12.52
N LEU A 8 10.73 -2.56 -11.50
CA LEU A 8 9.42 -3.23 -11.51
C LEU A 8 8.30 -2.23 -11.31
N ALA A 9 7.22 -2.36 -12.07
CA ALA A 9 5.96 -1.66 -11.81
C ALA A 9 4.96 -2.63 -11.18
N VAL A 10 4.32 -2.22 -10.09
CA VAL A 10 3.21 -2.96 -9.47
C VAL A 10 1.91 -2.17 -9.62
N ASP A 11 0.92 -2.81 -10.24
CA ASP A 11 -0.40 -2.21 -10.48
C ASP A 11 -1.50 -3.27 -10.55
N GLU A 12 -2.73 -2.83 -10.74
CA GLU A 12 -3.92 -3.63 -10.97
C GLU A 12 -4.25 -3.80 -12.46
N GLY A 13 -4.48 -5.04 -12.85
CA GLY A 13 -4.96 -5.44 -14.17
C GLY A 13 -6.41 -5.93 -14.16
N MET A 14 -7.07 -5.83 -15.31
CA MET A 14 -8.43 -6.32 -15.54
C MET A 14 -8.43 -7.32 -16.70
N ILE A 15 -8.91 -8.54 -16.43
CA ILE A 15 -9.11 -9.59 -17.45
C ILE A 15 -10.61 -9.68 -17.73
N ARG A 16 -11.01 -9.42 -18.98
CA ARG A 16 -12.43 -9.44 -19.38
C ARG A 16 -13.04 -10.80 -19.10
N TYR A 17 -14.13 -10.82 -18.35
CA TYR A 17 -14.88 -12.04 -18.04
C TYR A 17 -16.34 -11.70 -17.76
N THR A 18 -17.26 -12.38 -18.45
CA THR A 18 -18.71 -12.12 -18.39
C THR A 18 -19.52 -13.28 -17.81
N GLY A 19 -18.85 -14.35 -17.37
CA GLY A 19 -19.52 -15.49 -16.74
C GLY A 19 -20.02 -15.17 -15.32
N ARG A 20 -20.92 -16.00 -14.81
CA ARG A 20 -21.46 -15.85 -13.45
C ARG A 20 -20.45 -16.38 -12.43
N ASN A 21 -19.60 -15.50 -11.91
CA ASN A 21 -18.66 -15.82 -10.83
C ASN A 21 -18.70 -14.69 -9.77
N LYS A 22 -18.66 -15.06 -8.48
CA LYS A 22 -18.63 -14.12 -7.34
C LYS A 22 -17.34 -13.29 -7.27
N GLN A 23 -16.30 -13.67 -8.00
CA GLN A 23 -15.01 -12.96 -8.06
C GLN A 23 -14.97 -11.84 -9.12
N VAL A 24 -16.03 -11.71 -9.94
CA VAL A 24 -16.13 -10.62 -10.91
C VAL A 24 -16.16 -9.29 -10.16
N THR A 25 -15.29 -8.38 -10.58
CA THR A 25 -15.14 -7.04 -10.02
C THR A 25 -15.51 -6.01 -11.08
N TYR A 26 -16.11 -4.90 -10.65
CA TYR A 26 -16.30 -3.70 -11.46
C TYR A 26 -15.29 -2.63 -11.03
N VAL A 27 -14.52 -2.11 -11.98
CA VAL A 27 -13.56 -1.01 -11.79
C VAL A 27 -13.85 0.07 -12.83
N PRO A 28 -14.45 1.20 -12.41
CA PRO A 28 -14.82 2.25 -13.36
C PRO A 28 -13.57 2.87 -14.02
N ASN A 29 -13.76 3.41 -15.23
CA ASN A 29 -12.73 4.10 -16.03
C ASN A 29 -11.58 3.22 -16.56
N LYS A 30 -11.60 1.90 -16.36
CA LYS A 30 -10.69 0.98 -17.04
C LYS A 30 -11.27 0.60 -18.42
N PRO A 31 -10.46 0.38 -19.47
CA PRO A 31 -10.94 -0.09 -20.78
C PRO A 31 -11.71 -1.41 -20.72
N ILE A 32 -11.38 -2.23 -19.73
CA ILE A 32 -12.15 -3.41 -19.31
C ILE A 32 -12.62 -3.10 -17.89
N ASP A 33 -13.84 -2.59 -17.77
CA ASP A 33 -14.41 -2.17 -16.48
C ASP A 33 -14.98 -3.33 -15.67
N THR A 34 -15.36 -4.43 -16.32
CA THR A 34 -15.97 -5.60 -15.69
C THR A 34 -15.19 -6.86 -16.04
N GLY A 35 -14.73 -7.57 -15.01
CA GLY A 35 -13.98 -8.81 -15.20
C GLY A 35 -13.30 -9.31 -13.94
N LEU A 36 -12.26 -10.13 -14.11
CA LEU A 36 -11.41 -10.57 -13.01
C LEU A 36 -10.30 -9.56 -12.78
N LYS A 37 -10.22 -9.05 -11.55
CA LYS A 37 -9.13 -8.17 -11.12
C LYS A 37 -7.91 -9.02 -10.74
N VAL A 38 -6.73 -8.56 -11.13
CA VAL A 38 -5.44 -9.17 -10.76
C VAL A 38 -4.48 -8.09 -10.30
N TRP A 39 -3.61 -8.44 -9.37
CA TRP A 39 -2.46 -7.62 -9.00
C TRP A 39 -1.25 -8.13 -9.76
N ILE A 40 -0.48 -7.24 -10.38
CA ILE A 40 0.59 -7.61 -11.31
C ILE A 40 1.88 -6.91 -10.91
N ALA A 41 2.99 -7.64 -10.93
CA ALA A 41 4.32 -7.07 -11.06
C ALA A 41 4.79 -7.26 -12.51
N ALA A 42 5.15 -6.15 -13.17
CA ALA A 42 5.52 -6.12 -14.58
C ALA A 42 6.81 -5.35 -14.82
N GLN A 43 7.50 -5.70 -15.89
CA GLN A 43 8.70 -5.03 -16.37
C GLN A 43 8.71 -4.99 -17.89
N LEU A 44 9.03 -3.84 -18.49
CA LEU A 44 9.14 -3.67 -19.95
C LEU A 44 7.91 -4.20 -20.73
N GLY A 45 6.71 -4.06 -20.16
CA GLY A 45 5.47 -4.56 -20.74
C GLY A 45 5.21 -6.06 -20.56
N LEU A 46 6.12 -6.80 -19.91
CA LEU A 46 5.98 -8.22 -19.59
C LEU A 46 5.45 -8.41 -18.18
N PHE A 47 4.54 -9.37 -18.02
CA PHE A 47 4.05 -9.77 -16.70
C PHE A 47 5.04 -10.76 -16.08
N MET A 48 5.63 -10.36 -14.94
CA MET A 48 6.60 -11.19 -14.22
C MET A 48 5.88 -12.13 -13.26
N ARG A 49 4.97 -11.58 -12.44
CA ARG A 49 4.13 -12.30 -11.49
C ARG A 49 2.76 -11.64 -11.36
N TRP A 50 1.77 -12.43 -10.93
CA TRP A 50 0.47 -11.91 -10.54
C TRP A 50 -0.07 -12.61 -9.30
N ILE A 51 -1.03 -11.97 -8.65
CA ILE A 51 -1.86 -12.55 -7.59
C ILE A 51 -3.33 -12.24 -7.90
N TRP A 52 -4.21 -13.21 -7.75
CA TRP A 52 -5.64 -13.01 -7.92
C TRP A 52 -6.20 -12.07 -6.85
N HIS A 53 -7.04 -11.12 -7.26
CA HIS A 53 -7.88 -10.37 -6.34
C HIS A 53 -9.12 -11.19 -5.99
N GLN A 54 -9.45 -11.26 -4.70
CA GLN A 54 -10.70 -11.84 -4.23
C GLN A 54 -11.59 -10.75 -3.62
N PRO A 55 -12.75 -10.44 -4.21
CA PRO A 55 -13.64 -9.37 -3.72
C PRO A 55 -14.21 -9.61 -2.32
N GLY A 56 -14.29 -8.54 -1.51
CA GLY A 56 -14.99 -8.49 -0.21
C GLY A 56 -14.06 -8.08 0.95
N ALA A 57 -14.59 -7.39 1.98
CA ALA A 57 -13.79 -6.87 3.10
C ALA A 57 -13.02 -7.95 3.90
N LYS A 58 -13.52 -9.20 3.86
CA LYS A 58 -12.86 -10.35 4.47
C LYS A 58 -11.77 -10.96 3.57
N TYR A 59 -11.68 -10.61 2.30
CA TYR A 59 -10.82 -11.29 1.32
C TYR A 59 -9.84 -10.30 0.69
N GLY A 60 -8.55 -10.62 0.78
CA GLY A 60 -7.45 -9.82 0.26
C GLY A 60 -6.86 -10.50 -0.98
N PRO A 61 -5.63 -10.17 -1.39
CA PRO A 61 -4.89 -10.99 -2.33
C PRO A 61 -4.92 -12.48 -1.94
N VAL A 62 -5.17 -13.35 -2.92
CA VAL A 62 -5.18 -14.81 -2.72
C VAL A 62 -3.76 -15.27 -2.34
N GLY A 63 -3.63 -16.00 -1.23
CA GLY A 63 -2.37 -16.62 -0.82
C GLY A 63 -1.47 -15.82 0.12
N ILE A 64 -1.90 -14.63 0.59
CA ILE A 64 -1.16 -13.90 1.64
C ILE A 64 -1.72 -14.26 3.01
N GLU A 65 -0.92 -14.95 3.83
CA GLU A 65 -1.30 -15.33 5.19
C GLU A 65 -1.46 -14.12 6.10
N ARG A 66 -2.59 -14.06 6.80
CA ARG A 66 -2.87 -13.03 7.81
C ARG A 66 -2.49 -13.55 9.19
N LYS A 67 -1.42 -13.03 9.79
CA LYS A 67 -1.11 -13.31 11.20
C LYS A 67 -1.95 -12.41 12.11
N LYS A 68 -2.81 -13.01 12.94
CA LYS A 68 -3.51 -12.30 14.01
C LYS A 68 -2.51 -11.92 15.13
N PRO A 69 -2.66 -10.75 15.78
CA PRO A 69 -1.83 -10.41 16.92
C PRO A 69 -2.00 -11.44 18.05
N ALA A 70 -0.89 -11.76 18.71
CA ALA A 70 -0.81 -12.78 19.75
C ALA A 70 -1.62 -12.47 21.04
N SER A 71 -2.21 -11.28 21.16
CA SER A 71 -2.95 -10.85 22.36
C SER A 71 -4.39 -11.38 22.48
N GLN A 72 -4.86 -12.22 21.56
CA GLN A 72 -6.22 -12.81 21.63
C GLN A 72 -6.24 -14.35 21.74
N ARG A 73 -5.14 -14.97 22.22
CA ARG A 73 -5.16 -16.36 22.70
C ARG A 73 -5.20 -16.38 24.23
N GLY A 74 -6.37 -16.14 24.80
CA GLY A 74 -6.57 -16.38 26.23
C GLY A 74 -7.83 -15.73 26.78
N GLY A 75 -8.82 -16.55 27.14
CA GLY A 75 -9.96 -16.06 27.91
C GLY A 75 -11.23 -16.88 27.74
N ARG A 76 -11.21 -18.15 28.18
CA ARG A 76 -12.44 -18.92 28.42
C ARG A 76 -13.17 -18.23 29.59
N LYS A 77 -14.08 -17.28 29.31
CA LYS A 77 -14.83 -16.57 30.35
C LYS A 77 -16.10 -17.33 30.72
N GLY A 78 -16.12 -17.80 31.96
CA GLY A 78 -17.29 -18.29 32.66
C GLY A 78 -18.34 -17.20 32.87
N LYS A 79 -19.57 -17.67 33.14
CA LYS A 79 -20.77 -16.88 33.44
C LYS A 79 -20.56 -15.91 34.61
N GLY A 80 -20.96 -14.66 34.43
CA GLY A 80 -21.12 -13.68 35.50
C GLY A 80 -21.87 -12.45 35.02
N ARG A 81 -23.07 -12.21 35.58
CA ARG A 81 -23.95 -11.06 35.36
C ARG A 81 -23.39 -9.81 36.04
N SER A 82 -23.39 -8.67 35.37
CA SER A 82 -23.80 -7.38 35.95
C SER A 82 -24.00 -6.30 34.89
N ASN A 83 -24.89 -5.37 35.25
CA ASN A 83 -25.59 -4.41 34.42
C ASN A 83 -24.84 -3.06 34.45
N GLN A 84 -24.39 -2.52 33.32
CA GLN A 84 -23.98 -1.11 33.24
C GLN A 84 -24.35 -0.52 31.86
N ARG A 85 -24.87 0.71 31.93
CA ARG A 85 -25.52 1.49 30.86
C ARG A 85 -24.61 1.66 29.64
N ARG A 86 -25.15 1.37 28.45
CA ARG A 86 -24.46 1.53 27.15
C ARG A 86 -24.42 3.00 26.73
N ALA A 87 -23.21 3.56 26.63
CA ALA A 87 -22.93 4.70 25.75
C ALA A 87 -22.97 4.25 24.28
N PRO A 88 -23.16 5.16 23.30
CA PRO A 88 -23.21 4.79 21.89
C PRO A 88 -21.87 4.22 21.44
N ASN A 89 -21.89 3.04 20.82
CA ASN A 89 -20.71 2.38 20.28
C ASN A 89 -20.06 3.26 19.20
N GLU A 90 -18.91 3.83 19.51
CA GLU A 90 -17.91 4.15 18.51
C GLU A 90 -17.42 2.80 17.98
N VAL A 91 -17.86 2.44 16.78
CA VAL A 91 -17.50 1.17 16.15
C VAL A 91 -16.03 1.31 15.75
N ASP A 92 -15.13 0.82 16.59
CA ASP A 92 -13.72 0.65 16.26
C ASP A 92 -13.62 -0.20 15.00
N GLU A 93 -13.38 0.48 13.87
CA GLU A 93 -13.18 -0.15 12.57
C GLU A 93 -11.84 -0.91 12.64
N VAL A 94 -11.92 -2.21 12.92
CA VAL A 94 -10.75 -3.10 13.02
C VAL A 94 -10.08 -3.16 11.64
N LYS A 95 -9.06 -2.33 11.40
CA LYS A 95 -8.21 -2.42 10.21
C LYS A 95 -7.36 -3.68 10.34
N GLU A 96 -7.62 -4.67 9.48
CA GLU A 96 -6.82 -5.89 9.43
C GLU A 96 -5.40 -5.56 8.93
N VAL A 97 -4.42 -5.92 9.76
CA VAL A 97 -3.00 -5.65 9.56
C VAL A 97 -2.27 -6.97 9.26
N ILE A 98 -1.45 -6.99 8.23
CA ILE A 98 -0.50 -8.06 7.90
C ILE A 98 0.88 -7.65 8.42
N HIS A 99 1.46 -8.54 9.21
CA HIS A 99 2.76 -8.37 9.85
C HIS A 99 3.85 -8.96 8.96
N VAL A 100 4.71 -8.10 8.41
CA VAL A 100 5.93 -8.52 7.68
C VAL A 100 7.08 -8.60 8.67
N ILE A 101 7.78 -9.74 8.70
CA ILE A 101 8.98 -9.94 9.53
C ILE A 101 10.15 -9.34 8.76
N THR A 102 10.83 -8.38 9.37
CA THR A 102 12.05 -7.76 8.82
C THR A 102 13.28 -8.49 9.37
N GLU A 103 14.39 -8.48 8.62
CA GLU A 103 15.67 -9.09 9.05
C GLU A 103 16.22 -8.47 10.34
N ALA A 104 15.81 -7.23 10.65
CA ALA A 104 16.16 -6.51 11.87
C ALA A 104 15.39 -6.98 13.13
N GLY A 105 14.77 -8.16 13.12
CA GLY A 105 14.30 -8.94 14.29
C GLY A 105 13.15 -8.38 15.12
N ASP A 106 13.07 -7.06 15.32
CA ASP A 106 12.29 -6.46 16.41
C ASP A 106 11.19 -5.50 15.95
N LYS A 107 11.14 -5.13 14.65
CA LYS A 107 10.11 -4.22 14.13
C LYS A 107 9.17 -4.92 13.16
N ILE A 108 8.05 -5.38 13.72
CA ILE A 108 6.91 -5.84 12.96
C ILE A 108 6.21 -4.62 12.34
N MET A 109 6.24 -4.49 11.01
CA MET A 109 5.46 -3.46 10.32
C MET A 109 4.07 -3.95 9.97
N ALA A 110 3.11 -3.08 10.26
CA ALA A 110 1.69 -3.31 10.12
C ALA A 110 1.20 -2.82 8.76
N LEU A 111 1.19 -3.66 7.73
CA LEU A 111 0.67 -3.29 6.41
C LEU A 111 -0.80 -3.66 6.28
N ASN A 112 -1.59 -2.87 5.57
CA ASN A 112 -2.95 -3.31 5.21
C ASN A 112 -2.91 -4.38 4.10
N SER A 113 -4.06 -5.04 3.87
CA SER A 113 -4.18 -6.11 2.87
C SER A 113 -3.76 -5.67 1.46
N THR A 114 -4.08 -4.44 1.03
CA THR A 114 -3.69 -3.92 -0.28
C THR A 114 -2.19 -3.68 -0.39
N GLN A 115 -1.56 -3.10 0.63
CA GLN A 115 -0.11 -2.86 0.68
C GLN A 115 0.69 -4.15 0.67
N SER A 116 0.22 -5.17 1.41
CA SER A 116 0.90 -6.46 1.50
C SER A 116 1.03 -7.18 0.15
N VAL A 117 0.16 -6.87 -0.82
CA VAL A 117 0.22 -7.36 -2.20
C VAL A 117 1.59 -7.10 -2.82
N VAL A 118 2.13 -5.90 -2.60
CA VAL A 118 3.40 -5.46 -3.20
C VAL A 118 4.53 -6.35 -2.71
N ILE A 119 4.63 -6.56 -1.40
CA ILE A 119 5.64 -7.43 -0.79
C ILE A 119 5.49 -8.88 -1.28
N ALA A 120 4.26 -9.41 -1.33
CA ALA A 120 4.05 -10.78 -1.80
C ALA A 120 4.40 -10.97 -3.28
N LEU A 121 4.11 -9.99 -4.14
CA LEU A 121 4.51 -10.06 -5.55
C LEU A 121 6.03 -10.08 -5.71
N ILE A 122 6.75 -9.28 -4.92
CA ILE A 122 8.21 -9.21 -4.95
C ILE A 122 8.82 -10.51 -4.43
N ASN A 123 8.29 -11.08 -3.34
CA ASN A 123 8.75 -12.36 -2.79
C ASN A 123 8.54 -13.56 -3.72
N LEU A 124 7.73 -13.42 -4.79
CA LEU A 124 7.55 -14.45 -5.82
C LEU A 124 8.57 -14.34 -6.97
N LEU A 125 9.38 -13.28 -6.98
CA LEU A 125 10.45 -13.07 -7.94
C LEU A 125 11.77 -13.65 -7.42
N PRO A 126 12.76 -13.88 -8.29
CA PRO A 126 14.11 -14.25 -7.86
C PRO A 126 14.66 -13.26 -6.82
N GLU A 127 15.52 -13.74 -5.92
CA GLU A 127 16.19 -12.86 -4.96
C GLU A 127 17.10 -11.87 -5.70
N SER A 128 16.80 -10.59 -5.58
CA SER A 128 17.55 -9.48 -6.15
C SER A 128 17.13 -8.17 -5.49
N THR A 129 17.92 -7.12 -5.66
CA THR A 129 17.51 -5.75 -5.34
C THR A 129 16.64 -5.20 -6.47
N TYR A 130 15.43 -4.78 -6.11
CA TYR A 130 14.48 -4.16 -7.03
C TYR A 130 14.21 -2.72 -6.64
N HIS A 131 14.00 -1.87 -7.64
CA HIS A 131 13.35 -0.57 -7.52
C HIS A 131 11.90 -0.70 -7.99
N VAL A 132 10.99 -0.58 -7.03
CA VAL A 132 9.56 -0.84 -7.20
C VAL A 132 8.81 0.47 -7.38
N PHE A 133 8.14 0.59 -8.51
CA PHE A 133 7.23 1.69 -8.83
C PHE A 133 5.80 1.27 -8.53
N VAL A 134 5.08 2.07 -7.72
CA VAL A 134 3.71 1.75 -7.29
C VAL A 134 2.76 2.92 -7.48
N ASP A 135 1.50 2.62 -7.78
CA ASP A 135 0.43 3.62 -7.74
C ASP A 135 0.03 4.00 -6.30
N ASN A 136 -0.61 5.16 -6.15
CA ASN A 136 -1.12 5.72 -4.90
C ASN A 136 -2.12 4.82 -4.14
N LEU A 137 -2.68 3.79 -4.78
CA LEU A 137 -3.48 2.77 -4.13
C LEU A 137 -2.67 1.98 -3.09
N PHE A 138 -1.40 1.74 -3.37
CA PHE A 138 -0.50 0.95 -2.52
C PHE A 138 0.31 1.84 -1.58
N SER A 139 0.65 3.06 -2.01
CA SER A 139 1.62 3.90 -1.32
C SER A 139 1.29 4.19 0.14
N SER A 140 2.26 3.97 1.02
CA SER A 140 2.33 4.50 2.38
C SER A 140 3.78 4.58 2.84
N PRO A 141 4.11 5.46 3.81
CA PRO A 141 5.45 5.47 4.39
C PRO A 141 5.85 4.11 4.98
N ASP A 142 4.90 3.37 5.56
CA ASP A 142 5.17 2.05 6.14
C ASP A 142 5.52 0.99 5.10
N LEU A 143 4.81 0.96 3.96
CA LEU A 143 5.16 0.06 2.85
C LEU A 143 6.56 0.38 2.31
N PHE A 144 6.84 1.67 2.09
CA PHE A 144 8.12 2.12 1.54
C PHE A 144 9.27 1.79 2.48
N ARG A 145 9.08 2.02 3.78
CA ARG A 145 10.02 1.58 4.81
C ARG A 145 10.24 0.07 4.77
N SER A 146 9.17 -0.71 4.61
CA SER A 146 9.25 -2.17 4.46
C SER A 146 10.11 -2.58 3.28
N LEU A 147 9.87 -1.99 2.11
CA LEU A 147 10.65 -2.27 0.91
C LEU A 147 12.14 -1.96 1.14
N ARG A 148 12.45 -0.77 1.69
CA ARG A 148 13.83 -0.39 2.00
C ARG A 148 14.51 -1.37 2.95
N GLN A 149 13.81 -1.79 4.00
CA GLN A 149 14.35 -2.73 4.99
C GLN A 149 14.56 -4.15 4.45
N HIS A 150 13.92 -4.50 3.33
CA HIS A 150 14.16 -5.75 2.60
C HIS A 150 15.12 -5.57 1.42
N GLY A 151 15.88 -4.47 1.38
CA GLY A 151 16.87 -4.22 0.34
C GLY A 151 16.27 -3.82 -1.02
N HIS A 152 15.11 -3.18 -1.01
CA HIS A 152 14.43 -2.70 -2.23
C HIS A 152 14.23 -1.18 -2.21
N GLY A 153 14.49 -0.53 -3.35
CA GLY A 153 14.09 0.84 -3.59
C GLY A 153 12.59 0.93 -3.89
N ALA A 154 11.95 2.03 -3.54
CA ALA A 154 10.54 2.27 -3.83
C ALA A 154 10.28 3.72 -4.22
N THR A 155 9.45 3.93 -5.25
CA THR A 155 8.97 5.25 -5.67
C THR A 155 7.50 5.15 -6.08
N GLY A 156 6.68 6.11 -5.67
CA GLY A 156 5.27 6.09 -6.05
C GLY A 156 4.55 7.39 -5.73
N THR A 157 3.40 7.59 -6.37
CA THR A 157 2.52 8.72 -6.03
C THR A 157 1.79 8.43 -4.73
N ALA A 158 1.36 9.47 -4.00
CA ALA A 158 0.78 9.31 -2.67
C ALA A 158 -0.54 10.06 -2.51
N ARG A 159 -1.45 9.51 -1.70
CA ARG A 159 -2.69 10.19 -1.32
C ARG A 159 -2.49 10.98 -0.02
N PRO A 160 -3.24 12.07 0.21
CA PRO A 160 -3.20 12.81 1.48
C PRO A 160 -3.52 11.96 2.71
N ASN A 161 -4.30 10.89 2.54
CA ASN A 161 -4.77 10.02 3.61
C ASN A 161 -3.93 8.74 3.78
N CYS A 162 -2.75 8.65 3.16
CA CYS A 162 -1.90 7.45 3.26
C CYS A 162 -0.82 7.51 4.36
N GLY A 163 -1.02 8.35 5.38
CA GLY A 163 -0.11 8.45 6.53
C GLY A 163 1.09 9.38 6.36
N ILE A 164 1.07 10.27 5.36
CA ILE A 164 2.12 11.26 5.14
C ILE A 164 2.08 12.41 6.17
N TYR A 165 3.13 13.24 6.16
CA TYR A 165 3.25 14.44 6.96
C TYR A 165 2.01 15.33 6.83
N LYS A 166 1.40 15.65 7.97
CA LYS A 166 0.11 16.35 8.04
C LYS A 166 0.12 17.67 7.26
N GLY A 167 1.22 18.44 7.30
CA GLY A 167 1.32 19.68 6.55
C GLY A 167 1.27 19.50 5.03
N LEU A 168 1.79 18.40 4.49
CA LEU A 168 1.67 18.08 3.06
C LEU A 168 0.25 17.62 2.71
N ALA A 169 -0.35 16.80 3.58
CA ALA A 169 -1.73 16.36 3.40
C ALA A 169 -2.72 17.53 3.41
N ASP A 170 -2.54 18.49 4.31
CA ASP A 170 -3.38 19.68 4.43
C ASP A 170 -3.15 20.65 3.27
N ALA A 171 -1.90 20.85 2.84
CA ALA A 171 -1.59 21.62 1.62
C ALA A 171 -2.28 21.02 0.38
N LYS A 172 -2.27 19.70 0.21
CA LYS A 172 -2.93 19.02 -0.91
C LYS A 172 -4.45 19.15 -0.87
N LYS A 173 -5.06 19.17 0.31
CA LYS A 173 -6.50 19.44 0.45
C LYS A 173 -6.84 20.89 0.09
N ALA A 174 -6.02 21.84 0.53
CA ALA A 174 -6.19 23.27 0.26
C ALA A 174 -5.88 23.68 -1.18
N ASP A 175 -5.11 22.85 -1.92
CA ASP A 175 -4.73 23.08 -3.31
C ASP A 175 -5.91 23.31 -4.25
N LYS A 176 -7.03 22.59 -4.04
CA LYS A 176 -8.25 22.76 -4.85
C LYS A 176 -8.83 24.17 -4.78
N ALA A 177 -8.58 24.89 -3.67
CA ALA A 177 -9.01 26.26 -3.48
C ALA A 177 -7.91 27.28 -3.84
N GLY A 178 -6.81 26.84 -4.46
CA GLY A 178 -5.64 27.67 -4.74
C GLY A 178 -4.84 28.08 -3.51
N LYS A 179 -5.04 27.40 -2.36
CA LYS A 179 -4.48 27.77 -1.05
C LYS A 179 -3.47 26.74 -0.54
N SER A 180 -2.77 26.04 -1.43
CA SER A 180 -1.75 25.06 -1.03
C SER A 180 -0.55 25.72 -0.34
N GLY A 181 -0.28 26.99 -0.62
CA GLY A 181 0.91 27.70 -0.14
C GLY A 181 2.18 27.36 -0.93
N PHE A 182 2.05 26.67 -2.06
CA PHE A 182 3.15 26.35 -2.98
C PHE A 182 3.08 27.22 -4.23
N GLN A 183 4.25 27.63 -4.72
CA GLN A 183 4.42 28.27 -6.03
C GLN A 183 4.53 27.22 -7.14
N PHE A 184 4.23 27.61 -8.39
CA PHE A 184 4.44 26.73 -9.55
C PHE A 184 5.91 26.30 -9.64
N ASN A 185 6.14 25.01 -9.92
CA ASN A 185 7.43 24.31 -9.89
C ASN A 185 8.14 24.26 -8.53
N GLU A 186 7.50 24.64 -7.43
CA GLU A 186 8.07 24.47 -6.10
C GLU A 186 8.11 22.98 -5.72
N ILE A 187 9.25 22.54 -5.19
CA ILE A 187 9.45 21.20 -4.64
C ILE A 187 9.79 21.32 -3.15
N LYS A 188 9.11 20.54 -2.32
CA LYS A 188 9.41 20.38 -0.91
C LYS A 188 9.60 18.91 -0.58
N VAL A 189 10.70 18.59 0.10
CA VAL A 189 11.01 17.23 0.55
C VAL A 189 11.06 17.22 2.06
N ILE A 190 10.33 16.30 2.68
CA ILE A 190 10.27 16.11 4.13
C ILE A 190 10.57 14.63 4.42
N PRO A 191 11.72 14.29 5.02
CA PRO A 191 11.97 12.91 5.42
C PRO A 191 11.02 12.49 6.56
N THR A 192 10.75 11.20 6.67
CA THR A 192 10.14 10.62 7.87
C THR A 192 11.06 10.78 9.08
N ALA A 193 10.52 10.67 10.30
CA ALA A 193 11.30 10.88 11.53
C ALA A 193 12.50 9.93 11.70
N ASP A 194 12.45 8.77 11.06
CA ASP A 194 13.54 7.78 11.00
C ASP A 194 14.48 7.98 9.80
N ASN A 195 14.25 9.02 8.99
CA ASN A 195 15.01 9.36 7.79
C ASN A 195 15.07 8.23 6.73
N GLN A 196 14.10 7.30 6.73
CA GLN A 196 14.10 6.17 5.80
C GLN A 196 13.28 6.41 4.53
N VAL A 197 12.29 7.32 4.57
CA VAL A 197 11.39 7.60 3.46
C VAL A 197 11.27 9.10 3.25
N ASN A 198 11.49 9.54 2.02
CA ASN A 198 11.27 10.92 1.60
C ASN A 198 9.83 11.14 1.17
N GLN A 199 9.21 12.17 1.75
CA GLN A 199 7.85 12.60 1.41
C GLN A 199 7.97 13.90 0.60
N ILE A 200 7.58 13.81 -0.66
CA ILE A 200 7.86 14.85 -1.65
C ILE A 200 6.53 15.49 -2.05
N ALA A 201 6.51 16.82 -2.07
CA ALA A 201 5.45 17.61 -2.68
C ALA A 201 6.04 18.41 -3.83
N TRP A 202 5.44 18.31 -5.01
CA TRP A 202 5.81 19.08 -6.20
C TRP A 202 4.58 19.79 -6.73
N LYS A 203 4.66 21.11 -6.91
CA LYS A 203 3.55 21.91 -7.40
C LYS A 203 3.66 22.12 -8.91
N ASP A 204 2.79 21.47 -9.66
CA ASP A 204 2.49 21.77 -11.07
C ASP A 204 1.17 22.57 -11.12
N ASN A 205 0.36 22.39 -12.18
CA ASN A 205 -1.04 22.79 -12.22
C ASN A 205 -1.80 22.38 -10.94
N ALA A 206 -1.55 21.16 -10.45
CA ALA A 206 -1.99 20.66 -9.16
C ALA A 206 -0.81 20.28 -8.28
N LEU A 207 -0.98 20.30 -6.96
CA LEU A 207 0.04 19.80 -6.02
C LEU A 207 0.13 18.28 -6.13
N VAL A 208 1.27 17.72 -6.50
CA VAL A 208 1.48 16.26 -6.57
C VAL A 208 2.26 15.82 -5.34
N LEU A 209 1.85 14.67 -4.78
CA LEU A 209 2.53 14.06 -3.64
C LEU A 209 3.18 12.76 -4.09
N LEU A 210 4.43 12.55 -3.68
CA LEU A 210 5.21 11.35 -3.95
C LEU A 210 5.87 10.84 -2.67
N LEU A 211 6.16 9.54 -2.66
CA LEU A 211 7.06 8.92 -1.70
C LEU A 211 8.24 8.34 -2.48
N SER A 212 9.43 8.40 -1.89
CA SER A 212 10.61 7.69 -2.39
C SER A 212 11.48 7.22 -1.24
N THR A 213 12.01 6.01 -1.31
CA THR A 213 13.13 5.61 -0.45
C THR A 213 14.46 6.01 -1.07
N VAL A 214 14.52 6.11 -2.39
CA VAL A 214 15.74 6.43 -3.13
C VAL A 214 15.89 7.94 -3.24
N PHE A 215 16.94 8.50 -2.64
CA PHE A 215 17.36 9.88 -2.87
C PHE A 215 18.86 10.04 -2.61
N THR A 216 19.55 10.65 -3.58
CA THR A 216 20.98 10.50 -3.92
C THR A 216 21.25 9.14 -4.54
N GLY A 217 21.76 9.14 -5.78
CA GLY A 217 21.96 7.94 -6.60
C GLY A 217 23.07 6.99 -6.13
N ASP A 218 23.36 7.01 -4.83
CA ASP A 218 24.34 6.18 -4.12
C ASP A 218 23.60 5.33 -3.06
N GLU A 219 22.62 4.55 -3.52
CA GLU A 219 22.04 3.44 -2.76
C GLU A 219 22.40 2.11 -3.42
#